data_AF-A0AAW7BFZ3-F1
#
_entry.id   AF-A0AAW7BFZ3-F1
#
_cell.length_a   1.000
_cell.length_b   1.000
_cell.length_c   1.000
_cell.angle_alpha   90.00
_cell.angle_beta   90.00
_cell.angle_gamma   90.00
#
_symmetry.space_group_name_H-M   'P 1'
#
loop_
_entity.id
_entity.type
_entity.pdbx_description
1 polymer ?
#
loop_
_entity_poly.entity_id
_entity_poly.type
_entity_poly.pdbx_seq_one_letter_code
_entity_poly.pdbx_strand_id
1 'polypeptide(L)' 'MAQSMADRAMQLLELTSLKDLAEVNSKEYVRWQSIKRGRARFAVDELEQLAERYPQFRWWLITGEVLPGIGQTRP' A
#
# COMPACT_ATOMS: atom_id res chain seq x y z
N MET A 1 -3.64 14.05 13.97
CA MET A 1 -4.34 12.76 14.12
C MET A 1 -3.36 11.65 13.75
N ALA A 2 -3.40 10.50 14.42
CA ALA A 2 -2.55 9.37 14.04
C ALA A 2 -2.99 8.84 12.66
N GLN A 3 -2.03 8.58 11.77
CA GLN A 3 -2.30 8.08 10.41
C GLN A 3 -2.83 6.65 10.49
N SER A 4 -4.01 6.38 9.91
CA SER A 4 -4.57 5.03 9.89
C SER A 4 -3.75 4.11 8.99
N MET A 5 -3.95 2.79 9.10
CA MET A 5 -3.32 1.82 8.20
C MET A 5 -3.72 2.08 6.74
N ALA A 6 -4.98 2.46 6.49
CA ALA A 6 -5.45 2.79 5.15
C ALA A 6 -4.77 4.05 4.58
N ASP A 7 -4.50 5.05 5.43
CA ASP A 7 -3.77 6.25 5.01
C ASP A 7 -2.31 5.94 4.67
N ARG A 8 -1.67 5.04 5.42
CA ARG A 8 -0.30 4.56 5.12
C ARG A 8 -0.25 3.74 3.83
N ALA A 9 -1.25 2.89 3.62
CA ALA A 9 -1.40 2.13 2.38
C ALA A 9 -1.61 3.04 1.17
N MET A 10 -2.40 4.11 1.32
CA MET A 10 -2.57 5.11 0.28
C MET A 10 -1.24 5.79 -0.07
N GLN A 11 -0.45 6.17 0.95
CA GLN A 11 0.87 6.77 0.74
C GLN A 11 1.80 5.85 -0.07
N LEU A 12 1.81 4.54 0.20
CA LEU A 12 2.55 3.58 -0.63
C LEU A 12 1.99 3.50 -2.06
N LEU A 13 0.67 3.44 -2.20
CA LEU A 13 0.02 3.37 -3.51
C LEU A 13 0.28 4.62 -4.37
N GLU A 14 0.46 5.79 -3.75
CA GLU A 14 0.85 7.02 -4.44
C GLU A 14 2.25 6.90 -5.07
N LEU A 15 3.20 6.30 -4.33
CA LEU A 15 4.57 6.03 -4.77
C LEU A 15 4.67 4.83 -5.74
N THR A 16 3.61 4.05 -5.87
CA THR A 16 3.57 2.85 -6.71
C THR A 16 2.95 3.15 -8.08
N SER A 17 3.63 2.71 -9.13
CA SER A 17 3.04 2.64 -10.48
C SER A 17 1.96 1.55 -10.52
N LEU A 18 0.75 1.88 -10.96
CA LEU A 18 -0.35 0.89 -11.04
C LEU A 18 -0.03 -0.25 -12.03
N LYS A 19 0.84 0.00 -13.02
CA LYS A 19 1.29 -1.02 -13.97
C LYS A 19 2.16 -2.09 -13.31
N ASP A 20 2.72 -1.79 -12.15
CA ASP A 20 3.55 -2.72 -11.39
C ASP A 20 2.71 -3.63 -10.49
N LEU A 21 1.45 -3.26 -10.26
CA LEU A 21 0.51 -4.00 -9.41
C LEU A 21 -0.43 -4.88 -10.23
N ALA A 22 -0.72 -4.50 -11.47
CA ALA A 22 -1.63 -5.24 -12.32
C ALA A 22 -1.41 -4.92 -13.81
N GLU A 23 -1.78 -5.87 -14.67
CA GLU A 23 -1.82 -5.66 -16.12
C GLU A 23 -2.80 -4.53 -16.48
N VAL A 24 -2.40 -3.64 -17.39
CA VAL A 24 -3.22 -2.48 -17.78
C VAL A 24 -4.58 -2.93 -18.31
N ASN A 25 -5.65 -2.27 -17.85
CA ASN A 25 -7.06 -2.58 -18.17
C ASN A 25 -7.59 -3.90 -17.61
N SER A 26 -6.81 -4.68 -16.85
CA SER A 26 -7.34 -5.81 -16.08
C SER A 26 -8.33 -5.35 -15.00
N LYS A 27 -9.10 -6.30 -14.46
CA LYS A 27 -10.03 -6.05 -13.35
C LYS A 27 -9.29 -5.50 -12.13
N GLU A 28 -8.13 -6.06 -11.83
CA GLU A 28 -7.24 -5.69 -10.74
C GLU A 28 -6.68 -4.28 -10.94
N TYR A 29 -6.31 -3.92 -12.17
CA TYR A 29 -5.86 -2.57 -12.49
C TYR A 29 -6.96 -1.52 -12.27
N VAL A 30 -8.18 -1.80 -12.71
CA VAL A 30 -9.35 -0.92 -12.49
C VAL A 30 -9.68 -0.81 -11.00
N ARG A 31 -9.51 -1.90 -10.25
CA ARG A 31 -9.65 -1.93 -8.78
C ARG A 31 -8.64 -0.99 -8.11
N TRP A 32 -7.35 -1.13 -8.44
CA TRP A 32 -6.29 -0.24 -7.96
C TRP A 32 -6.52 1.23 -8.33
N GLN A 33 -6.98 1.49 -9.55
CA GLN A 33 -7.34 2.84 -10.01
C GLN A 33 -8.50 3.43 -9.20
N SER A 34 -9.48 2.61 -8.82
CA SER A 34 -10.62 3.04 -8.00
C SER A 34 -10.21 3.37 -6.57
N ILE A 35 -9.29 2.59 -5.99
CA ILE A 35 -8.70 2.89 -4.67
C ILE A 35 -7.90 4.19 -4.73
N LYS A 36 -6.96 4.32 -5.68
CA LYS A 36 -6.10 5.51 -5.82
C LYS A 36 -6.89 6.81 -6.05
N ARG A 37 -8.09 6.71 -6.64
CA ARG A 37 -9.02 7.83 -6.85
C ARG A 37 -9.97 8.09 -5.68
N GLY A 38 -9.84 7.37 -4.57
CA GLY A 38 -10.72 7.49 -3.41
C GLY A 38 -12.15 6.98 -3.63
N ARG A 39 -12.41 6.24 -4.71
CA ARG A 39 -13.74 5.69 -5.03
C ARG A 39 -14.00 4.35 -4.33
N ALA A 40 -12.98 3.72 -3.79
CA ALA A 40 -13.07 2.47 -3.06
C ALA A 40 -12.06 2.42 -1.92
N ARG A 41 -12.35 1.64 -0.88
CA ARG A 41 -11.44 1.40 0.25
C ARG A 41 -10.48 0.24 -0.06
N PHE A 42 -9.37 0.20 0.67
CA PHE A 42 -8.48 -0.96 0.73
C PHE A 42 -9.17 -2.13 1.44
N ALA A 43 -9.03 -3.32 0.88
CA ALA A 43 -9.25 -4.58 1.58
C ALA A 43 -7.90 -5.16 2.03
N VAL A 44 -7.94 -6.32 2.70
CA VAL A 44 -6.74 -7.00 3.19
C VAL A 44 -5.82 -7.41 2.03
N ASP A 45 -6.38 -7.96 0.95
CA ASP A 45 -5.62 -8.42 -0.22
C ASP A 45 -4.75 -7.30 -0.84
N GLU A 46 -5.24 -6.07 -0.88
CA GLU A 46 -4.47 -4.94 -1.39
C GLU A 46 -3.38 -4.49 -0.41
N LEU A 47 -3.62 -4.60 0.90
CA LEU A 47 -2.59 -4.37 1.91
C LEU A 47 -1.48 -5.42 1.82
N GLU A 48 -1.84 -6.69 1.65
CA GLU A 48 -0.88 -7.79 1.49
C GLU A 48 -0.03 -7.61 0.22
N GLN A 49 -0.64 -7.27 -0.92
CA GLN A 49 0.10 -6.97 -2.15
C GLN A 49 1.10 -5.82 -1.99
N LEU A 50 0.72 -4.73 -1.29
CA LEU A 50 1.65 -3.65 -1.00
C LEU A 50 2.76 -4.09 -0.02
N ALA A 51 2.41 -4.88 1.00
CA ALA A 51 3.37 -5.43 1.95
C ALA A 51 4.39 -6.35 1.27
N GLU A 52 3.96 -7.16 0.31
CA GLU A 52 4.80 -8.03 -0.50
C GLU A 52 5.79 -7.24 -1.35
N ARG A 53 5.31 -6.18 -2.00
CA ARG A 53 6.13 -5.33 -2.85
C ARG A 53 7.12 -4.46 -2.06
N TYR A 54 6.75 -4.04 -0.85
CA TYR A 54 7.57 -3.19 0.01
C TYR A 54 7.88 -3.88 1.35
N PRO A 55 8.69 -4.96 1.36
CA PRO A 55 8.99 -5.72 2.55
C PRO A 55 9.62 -4.89 3.68
N GLN A 56 10.38 -3.86 3.33
CA GLN A 56 11.01 -2.92 4.25
C GLN A 56 10.03 -1.98 4.97
N PHE A 57 8.78 -1.89 4.48
CA PHE A 57 7.76 -1.01 5.07
C PHE A 57 6.65 -1.79 5.77
N ARG A 58 6.72 -3.12 5.87
CA ARG A 58 5.63 -3.96 6.43
C ARG A 58 5.29 -3.62 7.86
N TRP A 59 6.31 -3.44 8.72
CA TRP A 59 6.10 -3.09 10.12
C TRP A 59 5.38 -1.75 10.23
N TRP A 60 5.86 -0.76 9.48
CA TRP A 60 5.24 0.56 9.45
C TRP A 60 3.85 0.56 8.85
N LEU A 61 3.60 -0.23 7.80
CA LEU A 61 2.29 -0.35 7.16
C LEU A 61 1.24 -0.90 8.12
N ILE A 62 1.60 -1.85 8.97
CA ILE A 62 0.67 -2.49 9.93
C ILE A 62 0.58 -1.68 11.22
N THR A 63 1.72 -1.45 11.89
CA THR A 63 1.76 -0.89 13.27
C THR A 63 1.74 0.63 13.32
N GLY A 64 2.33 1.29 12.32
CA GLY A 64 2.52 2.74 12.27
C GLY A 64 3.86 3.18 12.85
N GLU A 65 4.62 2.23 13.38
CA GLU A 65 5.95 2.41 13.97
C GLU A 65 7.05 2.03 12.97
N VAL A 66 8.30 2.32 13.30
CA VAL A 66 9.46 1.88 12.53
C VAL A 66 10.36 1.04 13.42
N LEU A 67 11.06 0.05 12.83
CA LEU A 67 12.05 -0.77 13.51
C LEU A 67 13.38 -0.77 12.72
N PRO A 68 14.12 0.37 12.72
CA PRO A 68 15.26 0.56 11.81
C PRO A 68 16.39 -0.46 12.01
N GLY A 69 16.55 -0.98 13.23
CA GLY A 69 17.57 -1.97 13.57
C GLY A 69 17.47 -3.29 12.78
N ILE A 70 16.32 -3.57 12.17
CA ILE A 70 16.10 -4.73 11.29
C ILE A 70 15.67 -4.32 9.87
N GLY A 71 15.94 -3.07 9.47
CA GLY A 71 15.61 -2.56 8.13
C GLY A 71 14.13 -2.28 7.90
N GLN A 72 13.30 -2.27 8.95
CA GLN A 72 11.89 -1.90 8.85
C GLN A 72 11.73 -0.39 9.04
N THR A 73 11.44 0.32 7.96
CA THR A 73 11.40 1.78 7.90
C THR A 73 10.05 2.27 7.37
N ARG A 74 9.99 3.53 6.96
CA ARG A 74 8.84 4.16 6.32
C ARG A 74 9.26 4.79 4.98
N PRO A 75 8.34 5.00 4.04
CA PRO A 75 8.60 5.63 2.75
C PRO A 75 9.11 7.06 2.86
#